data_AF-A0A352NT90-F1
#
_entry.id   AF-A0A352NT90-F1
#
_cell.length_a   1.000
_cell.length_b   1.000
_cell.length_c   1.000
_cell.angle_alpha   90.00
_cell.angle_beta   90.00
_cell.angle_gamma   90.00
#
_symmetry.space_group_name_H-M   'P 1'
#
loop_
_entity.id
_entity.type
_entity.pdbx_description
1 polymer ?
#
loop_
_entity_poly.entity_id
_entity_poly.type
_entity_poly.pdbx_seq_one_letter_code
_entity_poly.pdbx_strand_id
1 'polypeptide(L)'
;DYNLVDVAAALIKITFDKELSFNYKENSINAEEENMRLFFSIGRMDNVTPRKLLKFITQTSSIEAYEIGDIDILNKFTFISVPERVGNVILKKSNGKKFQGRRVSVELAKNKKSNR
;
A
#
# COMPACT_ATOMS: atom_id res chain seq x y z
N ASP A 1 -31.98 -29.12 -15.03
CA ASP A 1 -30.72 -29.43 -15.73
C ASP A 1 -29.66 -28.44 -15.34
N TYR A 2 -28.56 -28.91 -14.76
CA TYR A 2 -27.40 -28.07 -14.47
C TYR A 2 -26.47 -28.10 -15.69
N ASN A 3 -26.09 -26.93 -16.19
CA ASN A 3 -25.18 -26.83 -17.31
C ASN A 3 -23.76 -27.19 -16.86
N LEU A 4 -23.03 -27.97 -17.68
CA LEU A 4 -21.64 -28.32 -17.42
C LEU A 4 -20.76 -27.08 -17.19
N VAL A 5 -21.10 -25.97 -17.85
CA VAL A 5 -20.45 -24.67 -17.70
C VAL A 5 -20.62 -24.13 -16.28
N ASP A 6 -21.81 -24.26 -15.68
CA ASP A 6 -22.09 -23.76 -14.34
C ASP A 6 -21.33 -24.57 -13.28
N VAL A 7 -21.23 -25.88 -13.48
CA VAL A 7 -20.47 -26.78 -12.59
C VAL A 7 -18.96 -26.48 -12.68
N ALA A 8 -18.44 -26.29 -13.89
CA ALA A 8 -17.05 -25.92 -14.10
C ALA A 8 -16.73 -24.55 -13.49
N ALA A 9 -17.61 -23.55 -13.69
CA ALA A 9 -17.46 -22.22 -13.12
C ALA A 9 -17.49 -22.26 -11.58
N ALA A 10 -18.40 -23.03 -10.99
CA ALA A 10 -18.48 -23.19 -9.54
C ALA A 10 -17.20 -23.82 -8.96
N LEU A 11 -16.65 -24.84 -9.62
CA LEU A 11 -15.41 -25.47 -9.19
C LEU A 11 -14.23 -24.49 -9.26
N ILE A 12 -14.08 -23.79 -10.39
CA ILE A 12 -13.04 -22.77 -10.58
C ILE A 12 -13.14 -21.72 -9.48
N LYS A 13 -14.35 -21.20 -9.21
CA LYS A 13 -14.60 -20.23 -8.15
C LYS A 13 -14.15 -20.74 -6.78
N ILE A 14 -14.53 -21.96 -6.41
CA ILE A 14 -14.14 -22.56 -5.11
C ILE A 14 -12.62 -22.73 -5.01
N THR A 15 -11.96 -23.17 -6.08
CA THR A 15 -10.49 -23.30 -6.08
C THR A 15 -9.79 -21.95 -6.01
N PHE A 16 -10.33 -20.92 -6.68
CA PHE A 16 -9.79 -19.57 -6.65
C PHE A 16 -9.96 -18.94 -5.26
N ASP A 17 -11.16 -19.03 -4.67
CA ASP A 17 -11.47 -18.50 -3.34
C ASP A 17 -10.62 -19.16 -2.23
N LYS A 18 -10.14 -20.39 -2.45
CA LYS A 18 -9.26 -21.11 -1.50
C LYS A 18 -7.78 -20.73 -1.63
N GLU A 19 -7.28 -20.54 -2.84
CA GLU A 19 -5.85 -20.29 -3.11
C GLU A 19 -5.49 -18.79 -3.14
N LEU A 20 -6.46 -17.90 -3.43
CA LEU A 20 -6.25 -16.46 -3.38
C LEU A 20 -6.69 -15.89 -2.03
N SER A 21 -5.78 -15.22 -1.33
CA SER A 21 -6.12 -14.35 -0.18
C SER A 21 -6.74 -12.99 -0.58
N PHE A 22 -7.17 -12.84 -1.83
CA PHE A 22 -7.59 -11.56 -2.40
C PHE A 22 -8.99 -11.65 -3.00
N ASN A 23 -9.89 -10.84 -2.45
CA ASN A 23 -11.23 -10.63 -2.99
C ASN A 23 -11.13 -9.59 -4.11
N TYR A 24 -10.95 -10.05 -5.36
CA TYR A 24 -11.04 -9.18 -6.53
C TYR A 24 -12.50 -8.76 -6.72
N LYS A 25 -12.93 -7.72 -5.98
CA LYS A 25 -14.07 -6.93 -6.41
C LYS A 25 -13.68 -6.19 -7.68
N GLU A 26 -14.63 -6.16 -8.62
CA GLU A 26 -14.58 -5.52 -9.93
C GLU A 26 -13.76 -4.23 -9.97
N ASN A 27 -13.23 -3.91 -11.16
CA ASN A 27 -12.65 -2.63 -11.60
C ASN A 27 -13.58 -1.43 -11.35
N SER A 28 -13.87 -1.18 -10.08
CA SER A 28 -14.46 0.01 -9.56
C SER A 28 -13.28 0.83 -9.08
N ILE A 29 -12.88 1.79 -9.91
CA ILE A 29 -12.21 2.99 -9.42
C ILE A 29 -13.26 3.69 -8.55
N ASN A 30 -13.53 3.14 -7.36
CA ASN A 30 -14.34 3.80 -6.35
C ASN A 30 -13.46 4.92 -5.84
N ALA A 31 -13.74 6.11 -6.36
CA ALA A 31 -13.16 7.38 -5.96
C ALA A 31 -13.58 7.80 -4.52
N GLU A 32 -13.75 6.84 -3.61
CA GLU A 32 -14.29 7.03 -2.25
C GLU A 32 -13.50 6.32 -1.15
N GLU A 33 -12.47 5.52 -1.45
CA GLU A 33 -11.41 5.34 -0.44
C GLU A 33 -10.54 6.58 -0.50
N GLU A 34 -10.67 7.44 0.53
CA GLU A 34 -9.85 8.62 0.69
C GLU A 34 -8.39 8.17 0.81
N ASN A 35 -7.70 8.14 -0.32
CA ASN A 35 -6.31 7.73 -0.39
C ASN A 35 -5.48 8.89 0.14
N MET A 36 -4.73 8.63 1.20
CA MET A 36 -3.83 9.59 1.79
C MET A 36 -2.42 9.36 1.28
N ARG A 37 -1.76 10.45 0.91
CA ARG A 37 -0.36 10.42 0.52
C ARG A 37 0.51 10.71 1.73
N LEU A 38 1.46 9.82 1.99
CA LEU A 38 2.43 9.94 3.06
C LEU A 38 3.77 10.42 2.53
N PHE A 39 4.42 11.30 3.28
CA PHE A 39 5.79 11.75 3.07
C PHE A 39 6.71 11.02 4.04
N PHE A 40 7.81 10.48 3.51
CA PHE A 40 8.90 9.89 4.26
C PHE A 40 10.18 10.68 4.03
N SER A 41 10.87 11.07 5.11
CA SER A 41 12.12 11.85 5.06
C SER A 41 13.37 11.09 4.56
N ILE A 42 13.16 9.99 3.85
CA ILE A 42 14.18 9.08 3.31
C ILE A 42 13.96 8.86 1.82
N GLY A 43 15.03 8.82 1.03
CA GLY A 43 14.97 8.66 -0.42
C GLY A 43 16.10 7.82 -1.00
N ARG A 44 16.39 7.99 -2.30
CA ARG A 44 17.48 7.27 -2.98
C ARG A 44 18.83 7.47 -2.31
N MET A 45 19.10 8.66 -1.77
CA MET A 45 20.34 8.96 -1.04
C MET A 45 20.52 8.10 0.21
N ASP A 46 19.41 7.65 0.80
CA ASP A 46 19.40 6.76 1.97
C ASP A 46 19.32 5.28 1.57
N ASN A 47 19.63 4.96 0.30
CA ASN A 47 19.52 3.63 -0.28
C ASN A 47 18.13 3.00 -0.10
N VAL A 48 17.08 3.83 -0.20
CA VAL A 48 15.69 3.36 -0.22
C VAL A 48 15.44 2.67 -1.56
N THR A 49 14.95 1.43 -1.46
CA THR A 49 14.45 0.63 -2.59
C THR A 49 13.05 0.16 -2.24
N PRO A 50 12.17 -0.12 -3.23
CA PRO A 50 10.80 -0.55 -2.95
C PRO A 50 10.76 -1.74 -1.99
N ARG A 51 11.60 -2.77 -2.23
CA ARG A 51 11.71 -3.94 -1.35
C ARG A 51 12.08 -3.57 0.10
N LYS A 52 13.06 -2.70 0.30
CA LYS A 52 13.49 -2.29 1.65
C LYS A 52 12.45 -1.41 2.33
N LEU A 53 11.78 -0.56 1.58
CA LEU A 53 10.71 0.31 2.08
C LEU A 53 9.51 -0.51 2.53
N LEU A 54 9.05 -1.46 1.71
CA LEU A 54 7.98 -2.38 2.05
C LEU A 54 8.32 -3.17 3.32
N LYS A 55 9.52 -3.75 3.39
CA LYS A 55 10.00 -4.47 4.59
C LYS A 55 9.99 -3.58 5.84
N PHE A 56 10.44 -2.33 5.72
CA PHE A 56 10.42 -1.39 6.83
C PHE A 56 8.99 -1.13 7.31
N ILE A 57 8.05 -0.86 6.40
CA ILE A 57 6.66 -0.56 6.75
C ILE A 57 5.97 -1.78 7.38
N THR A 58 6.13 -2.97 6.80
CA THR A 58 5.58 -4.20 7.36
C THR A 58 6.14 -4.48 8.76
N GLN A 59 7.43 -4.23 8.99
CA GLN A 59 8.06 -4.41 10.31
C GLN A 59 7.62 -3.38 11.36
N THR A 60 7.42 -2.11 10.97
CA THR A 60 7.07 -1.05 11.93
C THR A 60 5.58 -1.00 12.21
N SER A 61 4.75 -1.26 11.21
CA SER A 61 3.32 -0.98 11.26
C SER A 61 2.41 -2.22 11.21
N SER A 62 2.98 -3.40 10.96
CA SER A 62 2.23 -4.67 10.78
C SER A 62 1.20 -4.59 9.65
N ILE A 63 1.56 -3.86 8.59
CA ILE A 63 0.77 -3.67 7.38
C ILE A 63 1.36 -4.53 6.28
N GLU A 64 0.48 -5.19 5.53
CA GLU A 64 0.88 -6.06 4.44
C GLU A 64 1.27 -5.24 3.20
N ALA A 65 2.21 -5.78 2.41
CA ALA A 65 2.76 -5.05 1.27
C ALA A 65 1.71 -4.74 0.19
N TYR A 66 0.61 -5.49 0.13
CA TYR A 66 -0.48 -5.27 -0.84
C TYR A 66 -1.39 -4.09 -0.48
N GLU A 67 -1.41 -3.66 0.78
CA GLU A 67 -2.19 -2.49 1.22
C GLU A 67 -1.47 -1.17 0.88
N ILE A 68 -0.23 -1.27 0.37
CA ILE A 68 0.58 -0.14 -0.05
C ILE A 68 0.35 0.07 -1.54
N GLY A 69 -0.17 1.24 -1.90
CA GLY A 69 -0.40 1.64 -3.29
C GLY A 69 0.87 2.19 -3.94
N ASP A 70 0.71 3.28 -4.68
CA ASP A 70 1.79 3.89 -5.44
C ASP A 70 2.94 4.39 -4.57
N ILE A 71 4.18 4.12 -4.99
CA ILE A 71 5.41 4.50 -4.30
C ILE A 71 6.27 5.38 -5.23
N ASP A 72 6.48 6.63 -4.84
CA ASP A 72 7.36 7.57 -5.51
C ASP A 72 8.64 7.79 -4.70
N ILE A 73 9.71 7.10 -5.05
CA ILE A 73 11.01 7.31 -4.43
C ILE A 73 11.69 8.49 -5.14
N LEU A 74 12.02 9.54 -4.40
CA LEU A 74 12.81 10.70 -4.87
C LEU A 74 14.20 10.67 -4.24
N ASN A 75 15.05 11.64 -4.57
CA ASN A 75 16.44 11.62 -4.12
C ASN A 75 16.57 11.75 -2.60
N LYS A 76 15.81 12.67 -1.98
CA LYS A 76 15.89 13.00 -0.55
C LYS A 76 14.72 12.47 0.30
N PHE A 77 13.62 12.12 -0.34
CA PHE A 77 12.38 11.72 0.32
C PHE A 77 11.60 10.74 -0.56
N THR A 78 10.57 10.14 0.00
CA THR A 78 9.70 9.18 -0.68
C THR A 78 8.26 9.54 -0.40
N PHE A 79 7.38 9.39 -1.39
CA PHE A 79 5.95 9.42 -1.17
C PHE A 79 5.33 8.05 -1.36
N ILE A 80 4.27 7.80 -0.59
CA ILE A 80 3.51 6.56 -0.67
C ILE A 80 2.02 6.90 -0.63
N SER A 81 1.24 6.35 -1.55
CA SER A 81 -0.22 6.42 -1.52
C SER A 81 -0.77 5.19 -0.81
N VAL A 82 -1.59 5.39 0.21
CA VAL A 82 -2.23 4.31 0.98
C VAL A 82 -3.67 4.67 1.32
N PRO A 83 -4.55 3.68 1.56
CA PRO A 83 -5.87 3.93 2.11
C PRO A 83 -5.77 4.63 3.47
N GLU A 84 -6.69 5.54 3.79
CA GLU A 84 -6.67 6.31 5.04
C GLU A 84 -6.59 5.44 6.31
N ARG A 85 -7.33 4.32 6.32
CA ARG A 85 -7.32 3.34 7.42
C ARG A 85 -5.89 2.88 7.74
N VAL A 86 -5.11 2.62 6.69
CA VAL A 86 -3.75 2.09 6.76
C VAL A 86 -2.77 3.21 7.07
N GLY A 87 -2.90 4.35 6.39
CA GLY A 87 -1.96 5.44 6.53
C GLY A 87 -1.94 6.10 7.91
N ASN A 88 -3.08 6.16 8.61
CA ASN A 88 -3.15 6.61 10.01
C ASN A 88 -2.30 5.72 10.95
N VAL A 89 -2.27 4.41 10.69
CA VAL A 89 -1.45 3.46 11.45
C VAL A 89 0.03 3.66 11.14
N ILE A 90 0.38 3.86 9.87
CA ILE A 90 1.76 4.13 9.43
C ILE A 90 2.29 5.43 10.07
N LEU A 91 1.51 6.52 10.07
CA LEU A 91 1.87 7.79 10.71
C LEU A 91 2.24 7.59 12.18
N LYS A 92 1.42 6.85 12.93
CA LYS A 92 1.64 6.65 14.37
C LYS A 92 2.80 5.71 14.67
N LYS A 93 2.94 4.61 13.91
CA LYS A 93 3.89 3.54 14.22
C LYS A 93 5.26 3.70 13.56
N SER A 94 5.32 4.29 12.37
CA SER A 94 6.55 4.40 11.58
C SER A 94 7.29 5.72 11.81
N ASN A 95 6.62 6.75 12.33
CA ASN A 95 7.26 8.02 12.64
C ASN A 95 8.31 7.86 13.75
N GLY A 96 9.50 8.40 13.52
CA GLY A 96 10.64 8.34 14.44
C GLY A 96 11.39 7.01 14.46
N LYS A 97 10.98 6.01 13.66
CA LYS A 97 11.72 4.75 13.53
C LYS A 97 13.01 4.95 12.72
N LYS A 98 13.97 4.05 12.91
CA LYS A 98 15.25 4.11 12.21
C LYS A 98 15.20 3.25 10.95
N PHE A 99 15.52 3.85 9.82
CA PHE A 99 15.78 3.15 8.57
C PHE A 99 17.27 3.27 8.26
N GLN A 100 17.99 2.15 8.21
CA GLN A 100 19.44 2.10 7.95
C GLN A 100 20.25 3.11 8.81
N GLY A 101 19.91 3.22 10.09
CA GLY A 101 20.59 4.13 11.03
C GLY A 101 20.10 5.58 11.01
N ARG A 102 19.36 6.01 9.99
CA ARG A 102 18.75 7.35 9.90
C ARG A 102 17.35 7.35 10.48
N ARG A 103 16.99 8.40 11.23
CA ARG A 103 15.63 8.56 11.77
C ARG A 103 14.69 9.02 10.65
N VAL A 104 13.57 8.32 10.53
CA VAL A 104 12.52 8.61 9.54
C VAL A 104 11.46 9.51 10.17
N SER A 105 11.17 10.65 9.55
CA SER A 105 9.94 11.41 9.80
C SER A 105 8.89 10.96 8.80
N VAL A 106 7.68 10.69 9.30
CA VAL A 106 6.51 10.36 8.47
C VAL A 106 5.44 11.41 8.70
N GLU A 107 4.97 12.02 7.60
CA GLU A 107 4.00 13.12 7.63
C GLU A 107 2.93 12.93 6.56
N LEU A 108 1.75 13.54 6.74
CA LEU A 108 0.76 13.68 5.67
C LEU A 108 1.34 14.61 4.60
N ALA A 109 1.43 14.09 3.37
CA ALA A 109 1.87 14.90 2.25
C ALA A 109 0.80 15.94 1.96
N LYS A 110 1.21 17.21 1.85
CA LYS A 110 0.31 18.27 1.42
C LYS A 110 -0.12 17.96 -0.01
N ASN A 111 -1.42 17.72 -0.21
CA ASN A 111 -1.97 17.60 -1.54
C ASN A 111 -1.63 18.89 -2.29
N LYS A 112 -0.75 18.77 -3.29
CA LYS A 112 -0.60 19.83 -4.28
C LYS A 112 -1.94 19.80 -5.01
N LYS A 113 -2.86 20.70 -4.65
CA LYS A 113 -4.12 20.88 -5.39
C LYS A 113 -3.74 20.85 -6.86
N SER A 114 -4.16 19.80 -7.55
CA SER A 114 -4.11 19.74 -8.99
C SER A 114 -5.07 20.83 -9.45
N ASN A 115 -4.57 22.06 -9.63
CA ASN A 115 -5.23 23.02 -10.51
C ASN A 115 -5.22 22.35 -11.89
N ARG A 116 -6.30 21.62 -12.19
CA ARG A 116 -6.76 21.36 -13.54
C ARG A 116 -7.52 22.58 -14.01
#